data_AF-A0A853H395-F1
#
_entry.id   AF-A0A853H395-F1
#
_cell.length_a   1.000
_cell.length_b   1.000
_cell.length_c   1.000
_cell.angle_alpha   90.00
_cell.angle_beta   90.00
_cell.angle_gamma   90.00
#
_symmetry.space_group_name_H-M   'P 1'
#
loop_
_entity.id
_entity.type
_entity.pdbx_description
1 polymer ?
#
loop_
_entity_poly.entity_id
_entity_poly.type
_entity_poly.pdbx_seq_one_letter_code
_entity_poly.pdbx_strand_id
1 'polypeptide(L)'
;MKAILTTNPRSVLHALEPQGLGTSAVESLISYFCRLAVSHSTSVTALSKVVTQTMEREFNTDFDWRDRNLSGIGESAIKWSSALSAMTSVGRLDQLTVSSWKQVLAPRSLMAPSTGKWCPHCLDDDRQNGTTPYFRLAWDIKAVTACERHATQLVCTCPDCGQTGIRHKAAYVVPGWCTQCGAFFGSTQPALAASPEAVWIATQVGKLLAVQASIGMPGLTAVQQALTTLVIRMNQGNSAAFGSRVGVAKSTVHCWTRGKTALTLETALRIADATGLSVDKLLSADLKGWAPPINTSQLDLDLELGSRQRTAPDRNINWDELRARLMRFAAEPAPISLAEAARRLEIEASYLYLHANNEARLLSARWQAHAKRRAELKRQQARESVLRACRKLTNEGKTVNMREVRQLLTVEELGAAKHLIDMLTEIKQELGIA
;
A
#
# COMPACT_ATOMS: atom_id res chain seq x y z
N MET A 1 -28.72 -6.31 -38.52
CA MET A 1 -27.58 -5.68 -37.80
C MET A 1 -26.45 -6.68 -37.77
N LYS A 2 -25.36 -6.44 -38.52
CA LYS A 2 -24.18 -7.32 -38.53
C LYS A 2 -23.56 -7.33 -37.14
N ALA A 3 -23.45 -8.51 -36.54
CA ALA A 3 -22.58 -8.74 -35.40
C ALA A 3 -21.18 -8.24 -35.77
N ILE A 4 -20.70 -7.24 -35.03
CA ILE A 4 -19.29 -6.85 -35.07
C ILE A 4 -18.55 -8.03 -34.47
N LEU A 5 -18.02 -8.90 -35.33
CA LEU A 5 -17.00 -9.87 -34.97
C LEU A 5 -15.82 -9.05 -34.43
N THR A 6 -15.72 -8.94 -33.12
CA THR A 6 -14.51 -8.48 -32.43
C THR A 6 -13.38 -9.36 -32.92
N THR A 7 -12.55 -8.82 -33.80
CA THR A 7 -11.29 -9.42 -34.23
C THR A 7 -10.40 -9.49 -33.01
N ASN A 8 -10.54 -10.56 -32.22
CA ASN A 8 -9.69 -10.75 -31.06
C ASN A 8 -8.30 -11.11 -31.60
N PRO A 9 -7.29 -10.22 -31.51
CA PRO A 9 -5.94 -10.61 -31.89
C PRO A 9 -5.58 -11.84 -31.07
N ARG A 10 -4.93 -12.84 -31.69
CA ARG A 10 -4.44 -14.02 -30.96
C ARG A 10 -3.51 -13.52 -29.85
N SER A 11 -4.01 -13.53 -28.62
CA SER A 11 -3.34 -13.09 -27.41
C SER A 11 -3.21 -14.29 -26.47
N VAL A 12 -2.16 -14.29 -25.65
CA VAL A 12 -1.89 -15.38 -24.69
C VAL A 12 -2.94 -15.39 -23.57
N LEU A 13 -3.41 -14.20 -23.17
CA LEU A 13 -4.43 -14.00 -22.16
C LEU A 13 -5.63 -13.27 -22.79
N HIS A 14 -6.85 -13.54 -22.30
CA HIS A 14 -8.05 -12.83 -22.73
C HIS A 14 -7.87 -11.29 -22.72
N ALA A 15 -8.23 -10.66 -23.84
CA ALA A 15 -8.21 -9.22 -24.03
C ALA A 15 -9.40 -8.56 -23.31
N LEU A 16 -9.32 -8.45 -21.97
CA LEU A 16 -10.35 -7.76 -21.19
C LEU A 16 -10.23 -6.25 -21.35
N GLU A 17 -11.36 -5.56 -21.50
CA GLU A 17 -11.38 -4.10 -21.48
C GLU A 17 -11.25 -3.59 -20.03
N PRO A 18 -10.30 -2.65 -19.77
CA PRO A 18 -10.20 -1.99 -18.48
C PRO A 18 -11.39 -1.08 -18.21
N GLN A 19 -11.83 -1.02 -16.95
CA GLN A 19 -13.02 -0.26 -16.58
C GLN A 19 -12.68 1.16 -16.09
N GLY A 20 -13.55 2.12 -16.41
CA GLY A 20 -13.47 3.49 -15.90
C GLY A 20 -12.26 4.32 -16.36
N LEU A 21 -11.56 3.92 -17.44
CA LEU A 21 -10.44 4.68 -17.99
C LEU A 21 -10.83 6.14 -18.27
N GLY A 22 -9.94 7.07 -17.90
CA GLY A 22 -10.17 8.50 -18.08
C GLY A 22 -11.16 9.12 -17.08
N THR A 23 -11.60 8.35 -16.07
CA THR A 23 -12.50 8.84 -15.01
C THR A 23 -11.84 8.67 -13.65
N SER A 24 -12.42 9.31 -12.62
CA SER A 24 -12.00 9.11 -11.23
C SER A 24 -12.28 7.68 -10.72
N ALA A 25 -13.17 6.95 -11.40
CA ALA A 25 -13.52 5.57 -11.11
C ALA A 25 -12.68 4.56 -11.92
N VAL A 26 -11.49 4.95 -12.40
CA VAL A 26 -10.58 4.05 -13.11
C VAL A 26 -10.25 2.81 -12.29
N GLU A 27 -10.24 1.67 -12.96
CA GLU A 27 -9.90 0.37 -12.39
C GLU A 27 -8.44 0.31 -11.96
N SER A 28 -8.16 -0.40 -10.87
CA SER A 28 -6.80 -0.67 -10.42
C SER A 28 -6.20 -1.89 -11.13
N LEU A 29 -4.88 -1.92 -11.32
CA LEU A 29 -4.22 -3.04 -11.99
C LEU A 29 -4.46 -4.37 -11.26
N ILE A 30 -4.54 -4.35 -9.92
CA ILE A 30 -4.90 -5.56 -9.15
C ILE A 30 -6.32 -6.03 -9.44
N SER A 31 -7.29 -5.12 -9.58
CA SER A 31 -8.67 -5.47 -9.99
C SER A 31 -8.70 -6.13 -11.35
N TYR A 32 -8.04 -5.52 -12.33
CA TYR A 32 -7.92 -6.04 -13.68
C TYR A 32 -7.30 -7.44 -13.68
N PHE A 33 -6.22 -7.63 -12.92
CA PHE A 33 -5.55 -8.92 -12.79
C PHE A 33 -6.43 -9.99 -12.16
N CYS A 34 -7.22 -9.64 -11.13
CA CYS A 34 -8.21 -10.54 -10.55
C CYS A 34 -9.31 -10.92 -11.54
N ARG A 35 -9.88 -9.95 -12.27
CA ARG A 35 -10.87 -10.22 -13.34
C ARG A 35 -10.30 -11.09 -14.44
N LEU A 36 -9.03 -10.88 -14.80
CA LEU A 36 -8.33 -11.71 -15.78
C LEU A 36 -8.21 -13.16 -15.30
N ALA A 37 -7.82 -13.39 -14.04
CA ALA A 37 -7.79 -14.74 -13.46
C ALA A 37 -9.17 -15.40 -13.47
N VAL A 38 -10.23 -14.65 -13.11
CA VAL A 38 -11.63 -15.12 -13.19
C VAL A 38 -12.01 -15.51 -14.62
N SER A 39 -11.65 -14.71 -15.62
CA SER A 39 -11.94 -15.02 -17.03
C SER A 39 -11.29 -16.32 -17.52
N HIS A 40 -10.17 -16.71 -16.91
CA HIS A 40 -9.44 -17.96 -17.20
C HIS A 40 -9.82 -19.11 -16.24
N SER A 41 -10.81 -18.91 -15.36
CA SER A 41 -11.21 -19.89 -14.33
C SER A 41 -10.01 -20.39 -13.49
N THR A 42 -9.05 -19.50 -13.23
CA THR A 42 -7.80 -19.86 -12.54
C THR A 42 -7.57 -18.99 -11.30
N SER A 43 -6.61 -19.39 -10.47
CA SER A 43 -6.21 -18.59 -9.31
C SER A 43 -5.28 -17.44 -9.72
N VAL A 44 -5.30 -16.35 -8.95
CA VAL A 44 -4.40 -15.20 -9.14
C VAL A 44 -2.93 -15.64 -9.05
N THR A 45 -2.61 -16.61 -8.19
CA THR A 45 -1.26 -17.19 -8.07
C THR A 45 -0.86 -18.05 -9.27
N ALA A 46 -1.78 -18.83 -9.85
CA ALA A 46 -1.48 -19.60 -11.06
C ALA A 46 -1.24 -18.66 -12.24
N LEU A 47 -2.11 -17.64 -12.41
CA LEU A 47 -1.92 -16.63 -13.44
C LEU A 47 -0.62 -15.84 -13.23
N SER A 48 -0.26 -15.51 -11.98
CA SER A 48 0.99 -14.77 -11.72
C SER A 48 2.20 -15.57 -12.15
N LYS A 49 2.22 -16.88 -11.93
CA LYS A 49 3.30 -17.76 -12.39
C LYS A 49 3.44 -17.75 -13.91
N VAL A 50 2.32 -17.83 -14.64
CA VAL A 50 2.30 -17.77 -16.11
C VAL A 50 2.89 -16.44 -16.61
N VAL A 51 2.50 -15.32 -16.00
CA VAL A 51 3.06 -14.00 -16.35
C VAL A 51 4.56 -13.95 -16.08
N THR A 52 5.01 -14.38 -14.89
CA THR A 52 6.44 -14.33 -14.53
C THR A 52 7.31 -15.27 -15.37
N GLN A 53 6.82 -16.45 -15.72
CA GLN A 53 7.53 -17.43 -16.56
C GLN A 53 7.67 -16.92 -18.00
N THR A 54 6.62 -16.31 -18.54
CA THR A 54 6.68 -15.68 -19.87
C THR A 54 7.70 -14.53 -19.90
N MET A 55 8.02 -13.96 -18.74
CA MET A 55 8.92 -12.83 -18.56
C MET A 55 10.23 -13.20 -17.86
N GLU A 56 10.70 -14.44 -18.04
CA GLU A 56 11.89 -15.08 -17.43
C GLU A 56 13.20 -14.26 -17.43
N ARG A 57 13.24 -13.05 -18.02
CA ARG A 57 14.36 -12.11 -17.99
C ARG A 57 14.16 -10.86 -17.12
N GLU A 58 12.96 -10.63 -16.55
CA GLU A 58 12.62 -9.33 -15.92
C GLU A 58 12.17 -9.41 -14.45
N PHE A 59 11.92 -10.61 -13.90
CA PHE A 59 11.43 -10.83 -12.54
C PHE A 59 12.32 -11.77 -11.72
N ASN A 60 12.41 -11.50 -10.42
CA ASN A 60 13.06 -12.38 -9.45
C ASN A 60 12.15 -13.60 -9.18
N THR A 61 12.72 -14.79 -9.03
CA THR A 61 12.00 -16.07 -8.86
C THR A 61 11.12 -16.13 -7.61
N ASP A 62 11.36 -15.24 -6.64
CA ASP A 62 10.62 -15.15 -5.37
C ASP A 62 9.49 -14.10 -5.40
N PHE A 63 8.92 -13.80 -6.57
CA PHE A 63 7.85 -12.82 -6.70
C PHE A 63 6.53 -13.29 -6.05
N ASP A 64 6.14 -12.69 -4.92
CA ASP A 64 4.78 -12.80 -4.37
C ASP A 64 3.96 -11.54 -4.73
N TRP A 65 2.91 -11.73 -5.53
CA TRP A 65 1.96 -10.67 -5.89
C TRP A 65 1.26 -10.08 -4.66
N ARG A 66 1.19 -10.82 -3.55
CA ARG A 66 0.55 -10.40 -2.29
C ARG A 66 1.35 -9.31 -1.56
N ASP A 67 2.66 -9.30 -1.75
CA ASP A 67 3.60 -8.40 -1.07
C ASP A 67 3.94 -7.15 -1.92
N ARG A 68 3.26 -6.95 -3.05
CA ARG A 68 3.56 -5.87 -3.99
C ARG A 68 2.30 -5.09 -4.33
N ASN A 69 2.40 -3.77 -4.23
CA ASN A 69 1.35 -2.88 -4.70
C ASN A 69 1.45 -2.75 -6.23
N LEU A 70 0.82 -3.69 -6.95
CA LEU A 70 0.81 -3.73 -8.41
C LEU A 70 0.26 -2.44 -9.03
N SER A 71 -0.67 -1.78 -8.34
CA SER A 71 -1.26 -0.49 -8.73
C SER A 71 -0.35 0.72 -8.47
N GLY A 72 0.86 0.52 -7.93
CA GLY A 72 1.74 1.58 -7.44
C GLY A 72 2.49 2.37 -8.52
N ILE A 73 3.51 3.11 -8.08
CA ILE A 73 4.31 4.01 -8.93
C ILE A 73 5.69 3.43 -9.30
N GLY A 74 6.06 2.31 -8.68
CA GLY A 74 7.40 1.74 -8.77
C GLY A 74 7.63 0.87 -10.01
N GLU A 75 8.86 0.39 -10.14
CA GLU A 75 9.29 -0.45 -11.27
C GLU A 75 8.44 -1.72 -11.41
N SER A 76 8.02 -2.33 -10.31
CA SER A 76 7.13 -3.50 -10.36
C SER A 76 5.80 -3.19 -11.05
N ALA A 77 5.18 -2.04 -10.77
CA ALA A 77 3.92 -1.65 -11.41
C ALA A 77 4.09 -1.49 -12.93
N ILE A 78 5.19 -0.85 -13.36
CA ILE A 78 5.52 -0.64 -14.77
C ILE A 78 5.77 -1.97 -15.49
N LYS A 79 6.55 -2.87 -14.88
CA LYS A 79 6.86 -4.18 -15.47
C LYS A 79 5.60 -5.02 -15.62
N TRP A 80 4.77 -5.09 -14.57
CA TRP A 80 3.51 -5.85 -14.59
C TRP A 80 2.48 -5.28 -15.55
N SER A 81 2.32 -3.95 -15.62
CA SER A 81 1.38 -3.36 -16.56
C SER A 81 1.82 -3.59 -18.02
N SER A 82 3.12 -3.50 -18.30
CA SER A 82 3.69 -3.78 -19.62
C SER A 82 3.54 -5.26 -20.01
N ALA A 83 3.82 -6.16 -19.05
CA ALA A 83 3.62 -7.59 -19.17
C ALA A 83 2.21 -7.95 -19.61
N LEU A 84 1.23 -7.48 -18.83
CA LEU A 84 -0.16 -7.76 -19.05
C LEU A 84 -0.62 -7.13 -20.36
N SER A 85 -0.12 -5.95 -20.72
CA SER A 85 -0.45 -5.30 -21.99
C SER A 85 0.00 -6.15 -23.18
N ALA A 86 1.23 -6.68 -23.13
CA ALA A 86 1.76 -7.55 -24.17
C ALA A 86 0.99 -8.88 -24.26
N MET A 87 0.73 -9.53 -23.12
CA MET A 87 0.10 -10.85 -23.09
C MET A 87 -1.40 -10.82 -23.43
N THR A 88 -2.10 -9.73 -23.11
CA THR A 88 -3.53 -9.54 -23.43
C THR A 88 -3.76 -8.83 -24.75
N SER A 89 -2.71 -8.26 -25.36
CA SER A 89 -2.82 -7.32 -26.51
C SER A 89 -3.67 -6.08 -26.23
N VAL A 90 -3.95 -5.77 -24.97
CA VAL A 90 -4.64 -4.55 -24.54
C VAL A 90 -3.60 -3.49 -24.22
N GLY A 91 -3.60 -2.41 -24.98
CA GLY A 91 -2.61 -1.33 -24.80
C GLY A 91 -2.81 -0.53 -23.51
N ARG A 92 -1.73 0.07 -23.04
CA ARG A 92 -1.70 1.09 -21.98
C ARG A 92 -2.29 0.67 -20.62
N LEU A 93 -2.09 -0.56 -20.18
CA LEU A 93 -2.52 -0.99 -18.84
C LEU A 93 -1.73 -0.30 -17.70
N ASP A 94 -0.66 0.45 -18.01
CA ASP A 94 0.00 1.34 -17.06
C ASP A 94 -0.95 2.43 -16.54
N GLN A 95 -2.03 2.74 -17.29
CA GLN A 95 -3.09 3.66 -16.86
C GLN A 95 -3.91 3.13 -15.67
N LEU A 96 -3.80 1.85 -15.33
CA LEU A 96 -4.43 1.22 -14.14
C LEU A 96 -3.50 1.26 -12.90
N THR A 97 -2.38 1.96 -13.03
CA THR A 97 -1.40 2.21 -11.96
C THR A 97 -1.28 3.71 -11.71
N VAL A 98 -0.42 4.17 -10.80
CA VAL A 98 -0.11 5.60 -10.65
C VAL A 98 1.22 6.00 -11.33
N SER A 99 1.76 5.14 -12.20
CA SER A 99 3.10 5.27 -12.77
C SER A 99 3.30 6.46 -13.72
N SER A 100 2.24 7.02 -14.30
CA SER A 100 2.30 8.22 -15.14
C SER A 100 2.87 9.44 -14.41
N TRP A 101 2.75 9.45 -13.07
CA TRP A 101 3.21 10.53 -12.21
C TRP A 101 4.60 10.29 -11.58
N LYS A 102 5.31 9.23 -11.98
CA LYS A 102 6.55 8.77 -11.31
C LYS A 102 7.69 9.80 -11.24
N GLN A 103 7.73 10.75 -12.17
CA GLN A 103 8.77 11.79 -12.16
C GLN A 103 8.48 12.90 -11.15
N VAL A 104 7.22 13.12 -10.80
CA VAL A 104 6.76 14.29 -10.04
C VAL A 104 6.20 13.92 -8.66
N LEU A 105 5.78 12.67 -8.47
CA LEU A 105 5.34 12.14 -7.18
C LEU A 105 6.36 11.18 -6.57
N ALA A 106 6.68 11.40 -5.31
CA ALA A 106 7.49 10.51 -4.51
C ALA A 106 6.69 9.27 -4.09
N PRO A 107 7.28 8.06 -4.15
CA PRO A 107 6.59 6.80 -3.80
C PRO A 107 6.25 6.68 -2.31
N ARG A 108 6.91 7.46 -1.45
CA ARG A 108 6.78 7.38 0.01
C ARG A 108 5.36 7.69 0.44
N SER A 109 4.74 6.77 1.17
CA SER A 109 3.37 6.90 1.71
C SER A 109 2.29 7.16 0.65
N LEU A 110 2.56 6.92 -0.65
CA LEU A 110 1.59 7.15 -1.71
C LEU A 110 0.48 6.09 -1.69
N MET A 111 0.88 4.82 -1.65
CA MET A 111 -0.06 3.71 -1.68
C MET A 111 -0.44 3.25 -0.28
N ALA A 112 -1.69 2.87 -0.10
CA ALA A 112 -2.17 2.27 1.13
C ALA A 112 -1.47 0.92 1.36
N PRO A 113 -1.18 0.54 2.62
CA PRO A 113 -0.92 -0.86 2.94
C PRO A 113 -2.08 -1.72 2.45
N SER A 114 -1.82 -2.98 2.08
CA SER A 114 -2.73 -3.99 1.47
C SER A 114 -3.95 -4.35 2.34
N THR A 115 -4.72 -3.33 2.72
CA THR A 115 -5.95 -3.37 3.52
C THR A 115 -7.16 -3.57 2.61
N GLY A 116 -7.05 -3.15 1.35
CA GLY A 116 -8.03 -3.39 0.30
C GLY A 116 -9.36 -2.71 0.55
N LYS A 117 -9.39 -1.37 0.64
CA LYS A 117 -10.58 -0.57 0.97
C LYS A 117 -11.59 -0.50 -0.19
N TRP A 118 -12.89 -0.36 0.10
CA TRP A 118 -13.95 -0.12 -0.90
C TRP A 118 -15.01 0.84 -0.42
N CYS A 119 -15.77 1.39 -1.37
CA CYS A 119 -17.09 1.95 -1.10
C CYS A 119 -18.16 0.88 -1.39
N PRO A 120 -19.02 0.53 -0.41
CA PRO A 120 -20.13 -0.41 -0.64
C PRO A 120 -21.08 0.08 -1.73
N HIS A 121 -21.42 1.37 -1.72
CA HIS A 121 -22.33 1.96 -2.69
C HIS A 121 -21.79 1.96 -4.12
N CYS A 122 -20.48 2.17 -4.33
CA CYS A 122 -19.91 2.04 -5.69
C CYS A 122 -20.05 0.62 -6.24
N LEU A 123 -19.87 -0.40 -5.39
CA LEU A 123 -20.01 -1.79 -5.84
C LEU A 123 -21.47 -2.14 -6.09
N ASP A 124 -22.38 -1.63 -5.27
CA ASP A 124 -23.82 -1.81 -5.47
C ASP A 124 -24.30 -1.10 -6.74
N ASP A 125 -23.87 0.14 -6.97
CA ASP A 125 -24.09 0.89 -8.21
C ASP A 125 -23.63 0.10 -9.43
N ASP A 126 -22.48 -0.59 -9.38
CA ASP A 126 -22.02 -1.43 -10.49
C ASP A 126 -23.05 -2.51 -10.81
N ARG A 127 -23.50 -3.25 -9.79
CA ARG A 127 -24.49 -4.32 -9.97
C ARG A 127 -25.82 -3.80 -10.50
N GLN A 128 -26.30 -2.69 -9.96
CA GLN A 128 -27.54 -2.06 -10.39
C GLN A 128 -27.46 -1.60 -11.85
N ASN A 129 -26.29 -1.14 -12.29
CA ASN A 129 -26.04 -0.74 -13.68
C ASN A 129 -25.67 -1.92 -14.61
N GLY A 130 -25.71 -3.16 -14.12
CA GLY A 130 -25.37 -4.36 -14.89
C GLY A 130 -23.89 -4.51 -15.22
N THR A 131 -23.01 -3.74 -14.57
CA THR A 131 -21.56 -3.88 -14.71
C THR A 131 -21.00 -4.83 -13.66
N THR A 132 -19.98 -5.61 -14.05
CA THR A 132 -19.27 -6.46 -13.08
C THR A 132 -18.52 -5.57 -12.08
N PRO A 133 -18.72 -5.76 -10.76
CA PRO A 133 -18.01 -4.98 -9.76
C PRO A 133 -16.50 -5.11 -9.89
N TYR A 134 -15.80 -4.02 -9.58
CA TYR A 134 -14.35 -3.91 -9.73
C TYR A 134 -13.74 -3.00 -8.67
N PHE A 135 -12.44 -3.09 -8.45
CA PHE A 135 -11.75 -2.21 -7.50
C PHE A 135 -11.19 -0.98 -8.21
N ARG A 136 -11.52 0.20 -7.68
CA ARG A 136 -11.04 1.48 -8.21
C ARG A 136 -9.63 1.75 -7.72
N LEU A 137 -8.79 2.33 -8.57
CA LEU A 137 -7.41 2.71 -8.27
C LEU A 137 -7.32 3.71 -7.12
N ALA A 138 -8.27 4.64 -7.01
CA ALA A 138 -8.33 5.61 -5.92
C ALA A 138 -8.32 4.92 -4.54
N TRP A 139 -8.92 3.73 -4.41
CA TRP A 139 -9.00 3.01 -3.14
C TRP A 139 -7.68 2.42 -2.67
N ASP A 140 -6.71 2.27 -3.57
CA ASP A 140 -5.36 1.78 -3.26
C ASP A 140 -4.43 2.94 -2.84
N ILE A 141 -4.85 4.20 -2.95
CA ILE A 141 -4.07 5.39 -2.57
C ILE A 141 -4.27 5.69 -1.08
N LYS A 142 -3.18 5.85 -0.33
CA LYS A 142 -3.20 5.97 1.14
C LYS A 142 -4.06 7.12 1.64
N ALA A 143 -3.95 8.27 0.97
CA ALA A 143 -4.65 9.50 1.32
C ALA A 143 -6.17 9.40 1.13
N VAL A 144 -6.64 8.47 0.29
CA VAL A 144 -8.07 8.31 0.04
C VAL A 144 -8.69 7.45 1.13
N THR A 145 -9.52 8.08 1.96
CA THR A 145 -10.27 7.44 3.05
C THR A 145 -11.79 7.54 2.85
N ALA A 146 -12.23 8.29 1.83
CA ALA A 146 -13.63 8.49 1.49
C ALA A 146 -13.91 8.21 0.00
N CYS A 147 -15.17 7.96 -0.31
CA CYS A 147 -15.70 7.95 -1.67
C CYS A 147 -16.07 9.37 -2.08
N GLU A 148 -15.52 9.88 -3.18
CA GLU A 148 -15.91 11.18 -3.73
C GLU A 148 -17.34 11.23 -4.27
N ARG A 149 -17.85 10.09 -4.77
CA ARG A 149 -19.18 10.00 -5.40
C ARG A 149 -20.30 9.91 -4.38
N HIS A 150 -20.10 9.13 -3.32
CA HIS A 150 -21.13 8.85 -2.31
C HIS A 150 -20.91 9.59 -0.99
N ALA A 151 -19.79 10.30 -0.84
CA ALA A 151 -19.42 11.02 0.38
C ALA A 151 -19.42 10.15 1.66
N THR A 152 -19.10 8.85 1.52
CA THR A 152 -19.01 7.90 2.64
C THR A 152 -17.55 7.48 2.89
N GLN A 153 -17.24 7.05 4.11
CA GLN A 153 -15.94 6.47 4.43
C GLN A 153 -15.76 5.15 3.67
N LEU A 154 -14.53 4.89 3.21
CA LEU A 154 -14.17 3.60 2.63
C LEU A 154 -14.00 2.58 3.76
N VAL A 155 -14.55 1.39 3.56
CA VAL A 155 -14.49 0.28 4.51
C VAL A 155 -13.47 -0.76 4.06
N CYS A 156 -12.93 -1.55 4.99
CA CYS A 156 -11.98 -2.63 4.70
C CYS A 156 -12.35 -3.96 5.38
N THR A 157 -13.56 -4.03 5.92
CA THR A 157 -14.08 -5.15 6.71
C THR A 157 -15.31 -5.73 6.03
N CYS A 158 -15.38 -7.05 5.88
CA CYS A 158 -16.57 -7.70 5.35
C CYS A 158 -17.78 -7.48 6.28
N PRO A 159 -18.95 -7.10 5.74
CA PRO A 159 -20.16 -6.88 6.56
C PRO A 159 -20.63 -8.15 7.27
N ASP A 160 -20.46 -9.33 6.64
CA ASP A 160 -21.06 -10.57 7.14
C ASP A 160 -20.12 -11.32 8.11
N CYS A 161 -18.83 -11.44 7.78
CA CYS A 161 -17.88 -12.24 8.58
C CYS A 161 -16.85 -11.42 9.36
N GLY A 162 -16.83 -10.09 9.23
CA GLY A 162 -15.92 -9.21 9.96
C GLY A 162 -14.44 -9.32 9.58
N GLN A 163 -14.09 -10.09 8.55
CA GLN A 163 -12.69 -10.27 8.13
C GLN A 163 -12.16 -9.03 7.40
N THR A 164 -10.84 -8.80 7.52
CA THR A 164 -10.13 -7.67 6.88
C THR A 164 -9.02 -8.15 5.94
N GLY A 165 -8.59 -7.29 5.01
CA GLY A 165 -7.50 -7.60 4.07
C GLY A 165 -7.83 -8.70 3.06
N ILE A 166 -9.12 -8.83 2.73
CA ILE A 166 -9.69 -9.93 1.94
C ILE A 166 -9.20 -9.92 0.48
N ARG A 167 -8.83 -8.74 -0.05
CA ARG A 167 -8.38 -8.57 -1.45
C ARG A 167 -7.02 -9.20 -1.78
N HIS A 168 -6.12 -9.34 -0.81
CA HIS A 168 -4.72 -9.67 -1.07
C HIS A 168 -4.29 -11.00 -0.44
N LYS A 169 -5.17 -11.67 0.31
CA LYS A 169 -4.81 -12.86 1.11
C LYS A 169 -5.33 -14.18 0.54
N ALA A 170 -6.15 -14.15 -0.51
CA ALA A 170 -6.75 -15.36 -1.09
C ALA A 170 -6.17 -15.70 -2.46
N ALA A 171 -6.19 -16.99 -2.82
CA ALA A 171 -5.79 -17.46 -4.14
C ALA A 171 -6.82 -17.10 -5.23
N TYR A 172 -8.11 -17.04 -4.86
CA TYR A 172 -9.21 -16.68 -5.72
C TYR A 172 -9.83 -15.38 -5.21
N VAL A 173 -9.81 -14.34 -6.04
CA VAL A 173 -10.34 -13.03 -5.71
C VAL A 173 -11.30 -12.63 -6.82
N VAL A 174 -12.59 -12.52 -6.48
CA VAL A 174 -13.61 -11.98 -7.37
C VAL A 174 -13.94 -10.59 -6.88
N PRO A 175 -13.62 -9.52 -7.64
CA PRO A 175 -13.84 -8.16 -7.15
C PRO A 175 -15.29 -7.91 -6.79
N GLY A 176 -15.55 -7.44 -5.57
CA GLY A 176 -16.90 -7.23 -5.04
C GLY A 176 -17.38 -8.31 -4.06
N TRP A 177 -16.70 -9.45 -3.95
CA TRP A 177 -17.11 -10.54 -3.06
C TRP A 177 -16.05 -10.92 -2.03
N CYS A 178 -16.51 -11.35 -0.87
CA CYS A 178 -15.67 -11.83 0.22
C CYS A 178 -15.09 -13.21 -0.13
N THR A 179 -13.77 -13.34 -0.08
CA THR A 179 -13.07 -14.61 -0.38
C THR A 179 -13.16 -15.63 0.76
N GLN A 180 -13.76 -15.26 1.91
CA GLN A 180 -13.92 -16.13 3.08
C GLN A 180 -15.35 -16.66 3.20
N CYS A 181 -16.35 -15.78 3.13
CA CYS A 181 -17.76 -16.17 3.30
C CYS A 181 -18.62 -16.02 2.03
N GLY A 182 -18.08 -15.50 0.93
CA GLY A 182 -18.85 -15.28 -0.31
C GLY A 182 -19.79 -14.06 -0.29
N ALA A 183 -19.89 -13.36 0.83
CA ALA A 183 -20.74 -12.17 0.96
C ALA A 183 -20.38 -11.08 -0.06
N PHE A 184 -21.40 -10.41 -0.59
CA PHE A 184 -21.21 -9.26 -1.46
C PHE A 184 -20.87 -8.00 -0.63
N PHE A 185 -19.81 -7.30 -1.01
CA PHE A 185 -19.31 -6.13 -0.29
C PHE A 185 -20.24 -4.90 -0.35
N GLY A 186 -21.08 -4.80 -1.37
CA GLY A 186 -22.08 -3.73 -1.49
C GLY A 186 -23.32 -3.92 -0.63
N SER A 187 -23.52 -5.08 -0.01
CA SER A 187 -24.67 -5.34 0.89
C SER A 187 -24.63 -4.56 2.21
N THR A 188 -23.58 -3.77 2.46
CA THR A 188 -23.33 -3.08 3.72
C THR A 188 -24.22 -1.84 3.86
N GLN A 189 -25.10 -1.80 4.87
CA GLN A 189 -25.90 -0.64 5.26
C GLN A 189 -25.97 -0.51 6.79
N PRO A 190 -25.80 0.68 7.39
CA PRO A 190 -25.45 1.97 6.79
C PRO A 190 -23.92 2.25 6.73
N ALA A 191 -23.46 2.92 5.68
CA ALA A 191 -22.08 3.42 5.58
C ALA A 191 -21.92 4.73 6.37
N LEU A 192 -20.77 4.92 7.02
CA LEU A 192 -20.46 6.16 7.76
C LEU A 192 -20.21 7.32 6.79
N ALA A 193 -20.81 8.48 7.08
CA ALA A 193 -20.52 9.71 6.34
C ALA A 193 -19.04 10.11 6.49
N ALA A 194 -18.43 10.56 5.40
CA ALA A 194 -17.06 11.06 5.41
C ALA A 194 -17.02 12.55 5.80
N SER A 195 -15.89 13.01 6.33
CA SER A 195 -15.66 14.44 6.52
C SER A 195 -15.53 15.15 5.17
N PRO A 196 -15.91 16.44 5.07
CA PRO A 196 -15.71 17.24 3.87
C PRO A 196 -14.25 17.23 3.37
N GLU A 197 -13.28 17.24 4.30
CA GLU A 197 -11.86 17.11 3.99
C GLU A 197 -11.53 15.81 3.27
N ALA A 198 -11.99 14.67 3.79
CA ALA A 198 -11.70 13.37 3.20
C ALA A 198 -12.35 13.23 1.81
N VAL A 199 -13.54 13.80 1.62
CA VAL A 199 -14.19 13.89 0.31
C VAL A 199 -13.40 14.78 -0.63
N TRP A 200 -12.94 15.96 -0.19
CA TRP A 200 -12.11 16.85 -0.99
C TRP A 200 -10.82 16.17 -1.44
N ILE A 201 -10.10 15.47 -0.54
CA ILE A 201 -8.90 14.70 -0.89
C ILE A 201 -9.24 13.65 -1.95
N ALA A 202 -10.32 12.90 -1.75
CA ALA A 202 -10.77 11.90 -2.72
C ALA A 202 -11.06 12.53 -4.09
N THR A 203 -11.70 13.70 -4.12
CA THR A 203 -11.97 14.46 -5.36
C THR A 203 -10.69 14.92 -6.05
N GLN A 204 -9.70 15.42 -5.31
CA GLN A 204 -8.42 15.83 -5.90
C GLN A 204 -7.67 14.65 -6.52
N VAL A 205 -7.68 13.51 -5.83
CA VAL A 205 -7.09 12.26 -6.35
C VAL A 205 -7.88 11.75 -7.55
N GLY A 206 -9.22 11.81 -7.53
CA GLY A 206 -10.06 11.43 -8.66
C GLY A 206 -9.76 12.23 -9.93
N LYS A 207 -9.59 13.55 -9.80
CA LYS A 207 -9.17 14.42 -10.92
C LYS A 207 -7.79 14.02 -11.46
N LEU A 208 -6.83 13.74 -10.57
CA LEU A 208 -5.50 13.27 -10.94
C LEU A 208 -5.55 11.97 -11.75
N LEU A 209 -6.37 11.02 -11.32
CA LEU A 209 -6.52 9.73 -11.99
C LEU A 209 -7.27 9.84 -13.33
N ALA A 210 -8.28 10.72 -13.42
CA ALA A 210 -9.02 10.94 -14.66
C ALA A 210 -8.12 11.48 -15.78
N VAL A 211 -7.25 12.45 -15.46
CA VAL A 211 -6.34 13.07 -16.45
C VAL A 211 -5.25 12.11 -16.92
N GLN A 212 -4.90 11.11 -16.11
CA GLN A 212 -3.83 10.15 -16.39
C GLN A 212 -3.94 9.48 -17.77
N ALA A 213 -5.17 9.22 -18.24
CA ALA A 213 -5.38 8.55 -19.53
C ALA A 213 -4.95 9.38 -20.75
N SER A 214 -4.85 10.71 -20.58
CA SER A 214 -4.63 11.70 -21.63
C SER A 214 -3.29 12.43 -21.54
N ILE A 215 -2.62 12.34 -20.38
CA ILE A 215 -1.39 13.09 -20.12
C ILE A 215 -0.15 12.28 -20.50
N GLY A 216 0.83 12.96 -21.09
CA GLY A 216 2.19 12.43 -21.16
C GLY A 216 2.83 12.39 -19.77
N MET A 217 4.02 11.80 -19.65
CA MET A 217 4.75 11.80 -18.38
C MET A 217 5.16 13.24 -18.00
N PRO A 218 4.65 13.83 -16.90
CA PRO A 218 5.00 15.20 -16.55
C PRO A 218 6.47 15.31 -16.19
N GLY A 219 7.13 16.35 -16.72
CA GLY A 219 8.53 16.63 -16.43
C GLY A 219 8.70 17.32 -15.07
N LEU A 220 9.61 16.80 -14.24
CA LEU A 220 9.93 17.40 -12.94
C LEU A 220 10.30 18.89 -13.06
N THR A 221 11.06 19.27 -14.07
CA THR A 221 11.48 20.66 -14.32
C THR A 221 10.28 21.60 -14.53
N ALA A 222 9.24 21.15 -15.24
CA ALA A 222 8.05 21.97 -15.48
C ALA A 222 7.30 22.22 -14.16
N VAL A 223 7.15 21.19 -13.32
CA VAL A 223 6.53 21.33 -11.99
C VAL A 223 7.34 22.27 -11.09
N GLN A 224 8.68 22.21 -11.13
CA GLN A 224 9.54 23.14 -10.38
C GLN A 224 9.33 24.59 -10.80
N GLN A 225 9.23 24.85 -12.11
CA GLN A 225 8.94 26.19 -12.65
C GLN A 225 7.55 26.67 -12.22
N ALA A 226 6.55 25.79 -12.25
CA ALA A 226 5.21 26.09 -11.74
C ALA A 226 5.25 26.45 -10.26
N LEU A 227 5.91 25.65 -9.41
CA LEU A 227 6.08 25.94 -7.98
C LEU A 227 6.80 27.27 -7.74
N THR A 228 7.85 27.55 -8.50
CA THR A 228 8.57 28.84 -8.42
C THR A 228 7.64 30.01 -8.75
N THR A 229 6.79 29.85 -9.78
CA THR A 229 5.78 30.85 -10.15
C THR A 229 4.75 31.06 -9.04
N LEU A 230 4.29 29.99 -8.37
CA LEU A 230 3.39 30.08 -7.22
C LEU A 230 4.02 30.85 -6.06
N VAL A 231 5.27 30.53 -5.69
CA VAL A 231 6.00 31.21 -4.61
C VAL A 231 6.19 32.69 -4.92
N ILE A 232 6.50 33.04 -6.17
CA ILE A 232 6.65 34.44 -6.61
C ILE A 232 5.31 35.17 -6.54
N ARG A 233 4.24 34.61 -7.11
CA ARG A 233 2.95 35.30 -7.22
C ARG A 233 2.17 35.38 -5.91
N MET A 234 2.31 34.41 -5.01
CA MET A 234 1.57 34.39 -3.74
C MET A 234 2.32 35.04 -2.58
N ASN A 235 3.65 34.97 -2.59
CA ASN A 235 4.48 35.37 -1.45
C ASN A 235 5.69 36.21 -1.87
N GLN A 236 5.67 36.82 -3.06
CA GLN A 236 6.73 37.72 -3.56
C GLN A 236 8.12 37.06 -3.53
N GLY A 237 8.19 35.74 -3.71
CA GLY A 237 9.44 34.99 -3.69
C GLY A 237 9.89 34.51 -2.30
N ASN A 238 9.16 34.84 -1.23
CA ASN A 238 9.50 34.43 0.13
C ASN A 238 9.14 32.95 0.38
N SER A 239 10.12 32.06 0.23
CA SER A 239 9.96 30.62 0.46
C SER A 239 9.59 30.26 1.90
N ALA A 240 9.94 31.10 2.89
CA ALA A 240 9.55 30.85 4.28
C ALA A 240 8.06 31.13 4.49
N ALA A 241 7.56 32.25 3.96
CA ALA A 241 6.14 32.60 4.02
C ALA A 241 5.26 31.59 3.28
N PHE A 242 5.69 31.14 2.09
CA PHE A 242 5.02 30.07 1.37
C PHE A 242 5.05 28.74 2.15
N GLY A 243 6.20 28.41 2.75
CA GLY A 243 6.34 27.23 3.59
C GLY A 243 5.37 27.24 4.77
N SER A 244 5.28 28.36 5.49
CA SER A 244 4.32 28.53 6.58
C SER A 244 2.88 28.36 6.13
N ARG A 245 2.49 28.92 4.96
CA ARG A 245 1.14 28.78 4.40
C ARG A 245 0.78 27.32 4.05
N VAL A 246 1.73 26.54 3.56
CA VAL A 246 1.53 25.13 3.17
C VAL A 246 1.80 24.17 4.34
N GLY A 247 2.27 24.65 5.48
CA GLY A 247 2.62 23.81 6.64
C GLY A 247 3.91 22.99 6.47
N VAL A 248 4.91 23.53 5.75
CA VAL A 248 6.21 22.88 5.48
C VAL A 248 7.39 23.79 5.79
N ALA A 249 8.58 23.20 6.00
CA ALA A 249 9.78 23.97 6.31
C ALA A 249 10.28 24.75 5.07
N LYS A 250 10.88 25.93 5.29
CA LYS A 250 11.53 26.73 4.25
C LYS A 250 12.52 25.91 3.41
N SER A 251 13.31 25.05 4.06
CA SER A 251 14.27 24.17 3.39
C SER A 251 13.61 23.21 2.39
N THR A 252 12.40 22.74 2.69
CA THR A 252 11.63 21.87 1.80
C THR A 252 11.14 22.63 0.56
N VAL A 253 10.63 23.85 0.73
CA VAL A 253 10.25 24.74 -0.39
C VAL A 253 11.45 25.08 -1.27
N HIS A 254 12.60 25.35 -0.63
CA HIS A 254 13.85 25.59 -1.36
C HIS A 254 14.29 24.36 -2.16
N CYS A 255 14.15 23.16 -1.58
CA CYS A 255 14.45 21.91 -2.25
C CYS A 255 13.57 21.65 -3.47
N TRP A 256 12.29 22.05 -3.46
CA TRP A 256 11.44 21.91 -4.64
C TRP A 256 11.72 22.95 -5.72
N THR A 257 12.04 24.19 -5.33
CA THR A 257 12.28 25.29 -6.29
C THR A 257 13.67 25.24 -6.91
N ARG A 258 14.67 24.71 -6.21
CA ARG A 258 16.06 24.62 -6.69
C ARG A 258 16.63 23.21 -6.84
N GLY A 259 15.97 22.19 -6.27
CA GLY A 259 16.46 20.81 -6.23
C GLY A 259 15.57 19.84 -7.01
N LYS A 260 16.14 18.71 -7.46
CA LYS A 260 15.48 17.66 -8.26
C LYS A 260 14.60 16.71 -7.41
N THR A 261 13.81 17.24 -6.48
CA THR A 261 13.02 16.41 -5.56
C THR A 261 11.54 16.41 -5.92
N ALA A 262 10.97 15.22 -6.13
CA ALA A 262 9.54 15.01 -6.35
C ALA A 262 8.70 15.33 -5.09
N LEU A 263 7.44 15.73 -5.27
CA LEU A 263 6.52 16.04 -4.18
C LEU A 263 5.93 14.75 -3.58
N THR A 264 5.68 14.72 -2.27
CA THR A 264 4.76 13.70 -1.73
C THR A 264 3.33 14.07 -2.09
N LEU A 265 2.42 13.10 -2.22
CA LEU A 265 1.00 13.38 -2.50
C LEU A 265 0.38 14.28 -1.41
N GLU A 266 0.71 14.04 -0.14
CA GLU A 266 0.28 14.87 0.99
C GLU A 266 0.70 16.34 0.81
N THR A 267 1.94 16.58 0.37
CA THR A 267 2.41 17.93 0.08
C THR A 267 1.68 18.54 -1.10
N ALA A 268 1.49 17.78 -2.19
CA ALA A 268 0.78 18.26 -3.37
C ALA A 268 -0.67 18.66 -3.03
N LEU A 269 -1.34 17.91 -2.16
CA LEU A 269 -2.65 18.25 -1.61
C LEU A 269 -2.62 19.55 -0.81
N ARG A 270 -1.67 19.73 0.11
CA ARG A 270 -1.54 20.99 0.87
C ARG A 270 -1.27 22.21 -0.02
N ILE A 271 -0.47 22.05 -1.08
CA ILE A 271 -0.22 23.12 -2.05
C ILE A 271 -1.49 23.42 -2.85
N ALA A 272 -2.19 22.37 -3.32
CA ALA A 272 -3.46 22.50 -4.04
C ALA A 272 -4.49 23.29 -3.22
N ASP A 273 -4.63 22.94 -1.94
CA ASP A 273 -5.50 23.63 -1.00
C ASP A 273 -5.11 25.12 -0.84
N ALA A 274 -3.86 25.40 -0.48
CA ALA A 274 -3.38 26.76 -0.26
C ALA A 274 -3.45 27.67 -1.51
N THR A 275 -3.37 27.08 -2.71
CA THR A 275 -3.32 27.81 -3.99
C THR A 275 -4.66 27.85 -4.73
N GLY A 276 -5.64 27.05 -4.31
CA GLY A 276 -6.88 26.83 -5.04
C GLY A 276 -6.71 26.06 -6.36
N LEU A 277 -5.51 25.54 -6.66
CA LEU A 277 -5.28 24.67 -7.82
C LEU A 277 -5.70 23.25 -7.52
N SER A 278 -6.16 22.52 -8.54
CA SER A 278 -6.32 21.09 -8.41
C SER A 278 -4.98 20.36 -8.55
N VAL A 279 -4.85 19.20 -7.89
CA VAL A 279 -3.58 18.44 -7.83
C VAL A 279 -3.11 18.01 -9.23
N ASP A 280 -4.04 17.67 -10.13
CA ASP A 280 -3.75 17.32 -11.52
C ASP A 280 -3.10 18.48 -12.28
N LYS A 281 -3.60 19.71 -12.11
CA LYS A 281 -3.05 20.92 -12.73
C LYS A 281 -1.68 21.28 -12.16
N LEU A 282 -1.53 21.18 -10.83
CA LEU A 282 -0.26 21.41 -10.17
C LEU A 282 0.84 20.46 -10.68
N LEU A 283 0.56 19.16 -10.72
CA LEU A 283 1.53 18.13 -11.08
C LEU A 283 1.77 18.03 -12.60
N SER A 284 0.86 18.55 -13.42
CA SER A 284 1.04 18.71 -14.87
C SER A 284 1.68 20.05 -15.25
N ALA A 285 1.98 20.92 -14.27
CA ALA A 285 2.47 22.28 -14.48
C ALA A 285 1.53 23.17 -15.32
N ASP A 286 0.23 22.90 -15.30
CA ASP A 286 -0.77 23.71 -15.98
C ASP A 286 -1.27 24.85 -15.08
N LEU A 287 -0.67 26.03 -15.27
CA LEU A 287 -1.05 27.27 -14.59
C LEU A 287 -1.95 28.18 -15.46
N LYS A 288 -2.50 27.67 -16.57
CA LYS A 288 -3.32 28.50 -17.46
C LYS A 288 -4.58 28.99 -16.75
N GLY A 289 -4.82 30.29 -16.81
CA GLY A 289 -5.98 30.94 -16.19
C GLY A 289 -5.95 30.93 -14.66
N TRP A 290 -4.84 30.52 -14.03
CA TRP A 290 -4.71 30.59 -12.59
C TRP A 290 -4.36 31.99 -12.12
N ALA A 291 -5.08 32.46 -11.10
CA ALA A 291 -4.80 33.68 -10.35
C ALA A 291 -4.67 33.33 -8.86
N PRO A 292 -3.82 34.04 -8.10
CA PRO A 292 -3.74 33.86 -6.67
C PRO A 292 -5.13 34.04 -6.03
N PRO A 293 -5.56 33.15 -5.14
CA PRO A 293 -6.81 33.36 -4.41
C PRO A 293 -6.69 34.68 -3.64
N ILE A 294 -7.68 35.54 -3.83
CA ILE A 294 -7.84 36.74 -3.01
C ILE A 294 -8.14 36.21 -1.61
N ASN A 295 -7.46 36.73 -0.57
CA ASN A 295 -7.75 36.40 0.83
C ASN A 295 -9.15 36.94 1.20
N THR A 296 -10.20 36.34 0.67
CA THR A 296 -11.57 36.46 1.18
C THR A 296 -11.75 35.31 2.15
N SER A 297 -11.90 35.66 3.42
CA SER A 297 -12.26 34.75 4.51
C SER A 297 -13.65 34.15 4.23
N GLN A 298 -13.73 33.16 3.34
CA GLN A 298 -14.87 32.28 3.22
C GLN A 298 -14.55 31.04 4.02
N LEU A 299 -15.40 30.75 5.02
CA LEU A 299 -15.36 29.62 5.95
C LEU A 299 -14.08 28.79 5.81
N ASP A 300 -13.10 29.09 6.68
CA ASP A 300 -11.94 28.22 6.88
C ASP A 300 -12.49 26.83 7.21
N LEU A 301 -12.58 25.94 6.21
CA LEU A 301 -12.44 24.54 6.51
C LEU A 301 -11.01 24.44 7.02
N ASP A 302 -10.85 24.38 8.34
CA ASP A 302 -9.63 23.88 8.95
C ASP A 302 -9.48 22.43 8.48
N LEU A 303 -8.93 22.27 7.28
CA LEU A 303 -8.42 21.03 6.76
C LEU A 303 -7.19 20.76 7.62
N GLU A 304 -7.41 20.12 8.77
CA GLU A 304 -6.35 19.61 9.63
C GLU A 304 -5.66 18.44 8.92
N LEU A 305 -5.00 18.75 7.80
CA LEU A 305 -4.09 17.89 7.04
C LEU A 305 -2.87 17.62 7.91
N GLY A 306 -3.04 16.90 9.02
CA GLY A 306 -2.05 16.55 10.03
C GLY A 306 -1.07 17.68 10.32
N SER A 307 -1.42 18.59 11.23
CA SER A 307 -0.45 19.57 11.72
C SER A 307 0.80 18.82 12.18
N ARG A 308 1.95 19.23 11.65
CA ARG A 308 3.23 18.65 12.06
C ARG A 308 3.37 18.94 13.55
N GLN A 309 3.34 17.91 14.40
CA GLN A 309 3.94 18.01 15.73
C GLN A 309 5.33 18.58 15.51
N ARG A 310 5.55 19.82 15.97
CA ARG A 310 6.83 20.53 15.84
C ARG A 310 7.90 19.56 16.33
N THR A 311 8.74 19.07 15.42
CA THR A 311 9.93 18.32 15.80
C THR A 311 10.64 19.17 16.85
N ALA A 312 10.90 18.57 18.01
CA ALA A 312 11.49 19.23 19.16
C ALA A 312 12.68 20.12 18.74
N PRO A 313 12.91 21.25 19.43
CA PRO A 313 14.03 22.14 19.11
C PRO A 313 15.34 21.35 19.07
N ASP A 314 16.23 21.77 18.17
CA ASP A 314 17.55 21.22 17.92
C ASP A 314 18.30 21.02 19.25
N ARG A 315 18.23 19.80 19.80
CA ARG A 315 18.99 19.44 21.01
C ARG A 315 20.43 19.32 20.52
N ASN A 316 21.35 20.09 21.09
CA ASN A 316 22.78 19.88 20.90
C ASN A 316 23.15 18.53 21.55
N ILE A 317 23.02 17.45 20.79
CA ILE A 317 23.16 16.07 21.26
C ILE A 317 24.65 15.71 21.26
N ASN A 318 25.19 15.42 22.44
CA ASN A 318 26.56 14.91 22.58
C ASN A 318 26.63 13.42 22.18
N TRP A 319 27.07 13.16 20.95
CA TRP A 319 27.11 11.81 20.38
C TRP A 319 28.08 10.85 21.07
N ASP A 320 29.15 11.35 21.69
CA ASP A 320 30.14 10.49 22.34
C ASP A 320 29.59 9.89 23.65
N GLU A 321 28.81 10.66 24.40
CA GLU A 321 28.10 10.17 25.58
C GLU A 321 27.05 9.11 25.20
N LEU A 322 26.37 9.31 24.07
CA LEU A 322 25.37 8.39 23.54
C LEU A 322 25.97 7.08 23.05
N ARG A 323 27.12 7.12 22.36
CA ARG A 323 27.88 5.90 22.00
C ARG A 323 28.27 5.11 23.25
N ALA A 324 28.76 5.78 24.29
CA ALA A 324 29.10 5.13 25.56
C ALA A 324 27.87 4.50 26.26
N ARG A 325 26.69 5.12 26.15
CA ARG A 325 25.43 4.55 26.67
C ARG A 325 24.95 3.35 25.84
N LEU A 326 25.02 3.42 24.51
CA LEU A 326 24.68 2.28 23.64
C LEU A 326 25.59 1.08 23.90
N MET A 327 26.88 1.30 24.14
CA MET A 327 27.81 0.24 24.51
C MET A 327 27.49 -0.38 25.88
N ARG A 328 27.04 0.42 26.86
CA ARG A 328 26.54 -0.11 28.13
C ARG A 328 25.30 -0.99 27.95
N PHE A 329 24.35 -0.56 27.12
CA PHE A 329 23.20 -1.40 26.76
C PHE A 329 23.59 -2.67 26.02
N ALA A 330 24.62 -2.59 25.16
CA ALA A 330 25.18 -3.75 24.48
C ALA A 330 25.93 -4.69 25.44
N ALA A 331 26.20 -4.30 26.69
CA ALA A 331 26.82 -5.12 27.73
C ALA A 331 25.81 -5.66 28.76
N GLU A 332 24.55 -5.22 28.76
CA GLU A 332 23.53 -5.72 29.69
C GLU A 332 23.29 -7.23 29.52
N PRO A 333 22.99 -8.00 30.60
CA PRO A 333 22.77 -9.44 30.51
C PRO A 333 21.53 -9.80 29.68
N ALA A 334 20.46 -9.01 29.78
CA ALA A 334 19.28 -9.11 28.94
C ALA A 334 19.47 -8.25 27.67
N PRO A 335 19.41 -8.84 26.46
CA PRO A 335 19.58 -8.06 25.24
C PRO A 335 18.34 -7.19 25.02
N ILE A 336 18.55 -5.90 24.79
CA ILE A 336 17.51 -4.95 24.43
C ILE A 336 17.48 -4.70 22.92
N SER A 337 16.30 -4.39 22.39
CA SER A 337 16.17 -4.00 20.99
C SER A 337 16.68 -2.57 20.78
N LEU A 338 17.09 -2.24 19.56
CA LEU A 338 17.47 -0.87 19.22
C LEU A 338 16.33 0.12 19.42
N ALA A 339 15.07 -0.30 19.20
CA ALA A 339 13.89 0.53 19.45
C ALA A 339 13.72 0.84 20.95
N GLU A 340 14.00 -0.11 21.82
CA GLU A 340 13.97 0.10 23.27
C GLU A 340 15.13 0.98 23.74
N ALA A 341 16.34 0.80 23.17
CA ALA A 341 17.47 1.68 23.42
C ALA A 341 17.17 3.12 22.97
N ALA A 342 16.60 3.30 21.78
CA ALA A 342 16.15 4.59 21.25
C ALA A 342 15.13 5.26 22.18
N ARG A 343 14.16 4.49 22.69
CA ARG A 343 13.17 4.96 23.68
C ARG A 343 13.83 5.41 24.99
N ARG A 344 14.76 4.63 25.54
CA ARG A 344 15.51 4.98 26.78
C ARG A 344 16.43 6.18 26.63
N LEU A 345 16.83 6.50 25.40
CA LEU A 345 17.69 7.63 25.06
C LEU A 345 16.88 8.86 24.60
N GLU A 346 15.56 8.75 24.51
CA GLU A 346 14.67 9.78 23.94
C GLU A 346 15.08 10.25 22.53
N ILE A 347 15.64 9.36 21.72
CA ILE A 347 16.11 9.66 20.36
C ILE A 347 15.45 8.69 19.39
N GLU A 348 15.13 9.17 18.19
CA GLU A 348 14.52 8.34 17.16
C GLU A 348 15.56 7.35 16.57
N ALA A 349 15.14 6.12 16.29
CA ALA A 349 16.06 5.04 15.94
C ALA A 349 16.85 5.30 14.64
N SER A 350 16.30 6.04 13.67
CA SER A 350 17.02 6.39 12.44
C SER A 350 18.22 7.32 12.69
N TYR A 351 18.15 8.18 13.72
CA TYR A 351 19.26 9.04 14.12
C TYR A 351 20.43 8.24 14.72
N LEU A 352 20.15 7.15 15.43
CA LEU A 352 21.20 6.26 15.95
C LEU A 352 21.96 5.56 14.82
N TYR A 353 21.28 5.15 13.75
CA TYR A 353 21.96 4.58 12.57
C TYR A 353 22.82 5.60 11.82
N LEU A 354 22.42 6.87 11.82
CA LEU A 354 23.12 7.93 11.10
C LEU A 354 24.41 8.36 11.81
N HIS A 355 24.40 8.43 13.15
CA HIS A 355 25.49 9.03 13.92
C HIS A 355 26.28 8.04 14.82
N ALA A 356 25.69 6.88 15.16
CA ALA A 356 26.27 5.82 15.99
C ALA A 356 26.04 4.43 15.37
N ASN A 357 26.37 4.31 14.09
CA ASN A 357 26.04 3.16 13.23
C ASN A 357 26.61 1.83 13.76
N ASN A 358 27.87 1.84 14.21
CA ASN A 358 28.56 0.63 14.63
C ASN A 358 27.92 0.03 15.90
N GLU A 359 27.61 0.88 16.86
CA GLU A 359 26.99 0.53 18.13
C GLU A 359 25.53 0.09 17.91
N ALA A 360 24.79 0.81 17.06
CA ALA A 360 23.42 0.45 16.69
C ALA A 360 23.34 -0.92 16.00
N ARG A 361 24.30 -1.23 15.11
CA ARG A 361 24.41 -2.53 14.46
C ARG A 361 24.79 -3.64 15.43
N LEU A 362 25.72 -3.39 16.34
CA LEU A 362 26.12 -4.36 17.38
C LEU A 362 24.93 -4.75 18.25
N LEU A 363 24.19 -3.76 18.74
CA LEU A 363 23.00 -3.98 19.57
C LEU A 363 21.90 -4.74 18.80
N SER A 364 21.67 -4.35 17.54
CA SER A 364 20.71 -5.01 16.66
C SER A 364 21.09 -6.48 16.40
N ALA A 365 22.36 -6.77 16.14
CA ALA A 365 22.85 -8.13 15.91
C ALA A 365 22.68 -9.01 17.15
N ARG A 366 22.99 -8.47 18.35
CA ARG A 366 22.80 -9.19 19.62
C ARG A 366 21.33 -9.51 19.88
N TRP A 367 20.43 -8.56 19.65
CA TRP A 367 18.98 -8.77 19.75
C TRP A 367 18.47 -9.81 18.75
N GLN A 368 18.90 -9.73 17.48
CA GLN A 368 18.54 -10.70 16.45
C GLN A 368 19.01 -12.12 16.80
N ALA A 369 20.24 -12.27 17.30
CA ALA A 369 20.76 -13.57 17.74
C ALA A 369 19.99 -14.14 18.95
N HIS A 370 19.54 -13.29 19.86
CA HIS A 370 18.69 -13.72 20.98
C HIS A 370 17.27 -14.08 20.53
N ALA A 371 16.67 -13.27 19.65
CA ALA A 371 15.36 -13.53 19.07
C ALA A 371 15.36 -14.84 18.27
N LYS A 372 16.42 -15.12 17.50
CA LYS A 372 16.62 -16.39 16.78
C LYS A 372 16.68 -17.58 17.74
N ARG A 373 17.51 -17.51 18.78
CA ARG A 373 17.61 -18.56 19.82
C ARG A 373 16.27 -18.81 20.53
N ARG A 374 15.53 -17.75 20.86
CA ARG A 374 14.19 -17.87 21.47
C ARG A 374 13.17 -18.47 20.51
N ALA A 375 13.23 -18.12 19.22
CA ALA A 375 12.37 -18.70 18.20
C ALA A 375 12.67 -20.18 17.97
N GLU A 376 13.94 -20.58 17.94
CA GLU A 376 14.37 -21.99 17.85
C GLU A 376 13.90 -22.80 19.06
N LEU A 377 14.09 -22.29 20.28
CA LEU A 377 13.64 -22.95 21.51
C LEU A 377 12.11 -23.13 21.52
N LYS A 378 11.36 -22.09 21.14
CA LYS A 378 9.90 -22.17 21.00
C LYS A 378 9.47 -23.16 19.92
N ARG A 379 10.20 -23.24 18.80
CA ARG A 379 9.93 -24.21 17.73
C ARG A 379 10.17 -25.65 18.20
N GLN A 380 11.23 -25.90 18.98
CA GLN A 380 11.49 -27.20 19.57
C GLN A 380 10.37 -27.63 20.54
N GLN A 381 9.97 -26.74 21.45
CA GLN A 381 8.86 -26.99 22.38
C GLN A 381 7.53 -27.23 21.66
N ALA A 382 7.25 -26.46 20.61
CA ALA A 382 6.06 -26.66 19.76
C ALA A 382 6.11 -28.02 19.04
N ARG A 383 7.26 -28.41 18.49
CA ARG A 383 7.47 -29.71 17.84
C ARG A 383 7.22 -30.88 18.80
N GLU A 384 7.74 -30.80 20.02
CA GLU A 384 7.48 -31.81 21.07
C GLU A 384 5.99 -31.93 21.41
N SER A 385 5.29 -30.80 21.47
CA SER A 385 3.86 -30.76 21.78
C SER A 385 3.01 -31.35 20.65
N VAL A 386 3.36 -31.03 19.39
CA VAL A 386 2.75 -31.64 18.20
C VAL A 386 3.03 -33.14 18.15
N LEU A 387 4.26 -33.57 18.45
CA LEU A 387 4.63 -34.98 18.46
C LEU A 387 3.88 -35.78 19.54
N ARG A 388 3.65 -35.17 20.72
CA ARG A 388 2.79 -35.73 21.77
C ARG A 388 1.34 -35.89 21.29
N ALA A 389 0.79 -34.87 20.63
CA ALA A 389 -0.56 -34.92 20.07
C ALA A 389 -0.69 -36.01 18.99
N CYS A 390 0.29 -36.12 18.09
CA CYS A 390 0.33 -37.16 17.07
C CYS A 390 0.35 -38.57 17.69
N ARG A 391 1.24 -38.83 18.66
CA ARG A 391 1.29 -40.13 19.36
C ARG A 391 0.00 -40.49 20.05
N LYS A 392 -0.68 -39.51 20.67
CA LYS A 392 -1.98 -39.72 21.32
C LYS A 392 -3.04 -40.12 20.30
N LEU A 393 -3.11 -39.43 19.15
CA LEU A 393 -4.05 -39.76 18.07
C LEU A 393 -3.78 -41.16 17.48
N THR A 394 -2.51 -41.54 17.30
CA THR A 394 -2.14 -42.88 16.83
C THR A 394 -2.55 -43.97 17.82
N ASN A 395 -2.35 -43.76 19.11
CA ASN A 395 -2.76 -44.71 20.15
C ASN A 395 -4.29 -44.82 20.28
N GLU A 396 -5.03 -43.76 19.95
CA GLU A 396 -6.49 -43.76 19.89
C GLU A 396 -7.05 -44.32 18.57
N GLY A 397 -6.19 -44.77 17.64
CA GLY A 397 -6.59 -45.30 16.33
C GLY A 397 -7.16 -44.25 15.37
N LYS A 398 -6.95 -42.95 15.65
CA LYS A 398 -7.45 -41.84 14.83
C LYS A 398 -6.41 -41.41 13.79
N THR A 399 -6.89 -40.96 12.63
CA THR A 399 -6.03 -40.41 11.58
C THR A 399 -5.36 -39.12 12.04
N VAL A 400 -4.03 -39.03 11.90
CA VAL A 400 -3.29 -37.80 12.21
C VAL A 400 -3.56 -36.77 11.11
N ASN A 401 -4.50 -35.85 11.36
CA ASN A 401 -4.82 -34.75 10.46
C ASN A 401 -4.77 -33.41 11.22
N MET A 402 -4.64 -32.30 10.48
CA MET A 402 -4.45 -30.97 11.07
C MET A 402 -5.60 -30.56 12.01
N ARG A 403 -6.83 -31.00 11.72
CA ARG A 403 -8.02 -30.65 12.51
C ARG A 403 -7.95 -31.31 13.89
N GLU A 404 -7.61 -32.59 13.95
CA GLU A 404 -7.49 -33.35 15.19
C GLU A 404 -6.31 -32.86 16.04
N VAL A 405 -5.16 -32.59 15.41
CA VAL A 405 -3.99 -32.07 16.13
C VAL A 405 -4.26 -30.68 16.71
N ARG A 406 -4.98 -29.81 16.00
CA ARG A 406 -5.36 -28.48 16.51
C ARG A 406 -6.28 -28.52 17.72
N GLN A 407 -7.13 -29.54 17.84
CA GLN A 407 -8.02 -29.71 19.00
C GLN A 407 -7.28 -30.14 20.27
N LEU A 408 -6.09 -30.73 20.12
CA LEU A 408 -5.26 -31.21 21.22
C LEU A 408 -4.18 -30.23 21.67
N LEU A 409 -4.00 -29.12 20.95
CA LEU A 409 -3.02 -28.08 21.25
C LEU A 409 -3.70 -26.87 21.90
N THR A 410 -3.02 -26.27 22.88
CA THR A 410 -3.43 -24.99 23.48
C THR A 410 -3.20 -23.82 22.52
N VAL A 411 -3.84 -22.67 22.80
CA VAL A 411 -3.71 -21.44 22.01
C VAL A 411 -2.25 -20.96 21.93
N GLU A 412 -1.47 -21.15 23.01
CA GLU A 412 -0.05 -20.78 23.07
C GLU A 412 0.82 -21.71 22.21
N GLU A 413 0.55 -23.02 22.24
CA GLU A 413 1.25 -24.01 21.41
C GLU A 413 0.94 -23.82 19.92
N LEU A 414 -0.31 -23.48 19.58
CA LEU A 414 -0.71 -23.12 18.21
C LEU A 414 -0.04 -21.84 17.71
N GLY A 415 0.11 -20.84 18.58
CA GLY A 415 0.83 -19.61 18.26
C GLY A 415 2.35 -19.83 18.07
N ALA A 416 2.93 -20.79 18.79
CA ALA A 416 4.34 -21.17 18.67
C ALA A 416 4.63 -22.07 17.45
N ALA A 417 3.67 -22.91 17.05
CA ALA A 417 3.75 -23.78 15.87
C ALA A 417 3.48 -23.03 14.55
N LYS A 418 4.28 -22.00 14.26
CA LYS A 418 4.28 -21.36 12.93
C LYS A 418 4.62 -22.43 11.88
N HIS A 419 3.83 -22.49 10.80
CA HIS A 419 3.95 -23.51 9.75
C HIS A 419 3.66 -24.95 10.24
N LEU A 420 2.58 -25.12 11.02
CA LEU A 420 2.11 -26.42 11.54
C LEU A 420 2.01 -27.53 10.48
N ILE A 421 1.69 -27.20 9.22
CA ILE A 421 1.58 -28.17 8.12
C ILE A 421 2.94 -28.82 7.81
N ASP A 422 4.00 -28.01 7.72
CA ASP A 422 5.35 -28.50 7.41
C ASP A 422 5.85 -29.38 8.56
N MET A 423 5.63 -28.92 9.80
CA MET A 423 5.99 -29.66 11.02
C MET A 423 5.25 -30.99 11.15
N LEU A 424 3.96 -31.03 10.77
CA LEU A 424 3.18 -32.27 10.74
C LEU A 424 3.67 -33.23 9.65
N THR A 425 4.11 -32.71 8.51
CA THR A 425 4.62 -33.52 7.40
C THR A 425 5.94 -34.18 7.78
N GLU A 426 6.85 -33.43 8.41
CA GLU A 426 8.12 -33.95 8.97
C GLU A 426 7.84 -35.04 10.03
N ILE A 427 6.95 -34.77 10.99
CA ILE A 427 6.63 -35.72 12.07
C ILE A 427 5.93 -36.99 11.54
N LYS A 428 5.06 -36.87 10.54
CA LYS A 428 4.41 -38.03 9.90
C LYS A 428 5.42 -38.94 9.21
N GLN A 429 6.39 -38.36 8.51
CA GLN A 429 7.49 -39.10 7.89
C GLN A 429 8.35 -39.81 8.94
N GLU A 430 8.67 -39.14 10.05
CA GLU A 430 9.45 -39.73 11.16
C GLU A 430 8.70 -40.88 11.88
N LEU A 431 7.38 -40.79 12.02
CA LEU A 431 6.55 -41.80 12.68
C LEU A 431 6.09 -42.93 11.74
N GLY A 432 6.38 -42.84 10.44
CA GLY A 432 5.93 -43.83 9.46
C GLY A 432 4.40 -43.88 9.27
N ILE A 433 3.72 -42.76 9.52
CA ILE A 433 2.25 -42.65 9.44
C ILE A 433 1.90 -42.00 8.10
N ALA A 434 1.10 -42.68 7.27
CA ALA A 434 0.57 -42.14 6.01
C ALA A 434 -0.35 -40.91 6.23
#